data_AF-A0A954Z639-F1
#
_entry.id   AF-A0A954Z639-F1
#
_cell.length_a   1.000
_cell.length_b   1.000
_cell.length_c   1.000
_cell.angle_alpha   90.00
_cell.angle_beta   90.00
_cell.angle_gamma   90.00
#
_symmetry.space_group_name_H-M   'P 1'
#
loop_
_entity.id
_entity.type
_entity.pdbx_description
1 polymer ?
#
loop_
_entity_poly.entity_id
_entity_poly.type
_entity_poly.pdbx_seq_one_letter_code
_entity_poly.pdbx_strand_id
1 'polypeptide(L)'
;MQCPPPRRPIWSSLHRFSNFRAFRIRWSLPLCVGLATFCNAGDAEAVDVRITIQNVGGEGGVALSPFSLAAHDGSFDAFDVGSVASQGVENVAETGDGAAWQAAASTAQADSVVGTAIATENGFGPGIFVPGASGSLTLS
;
A
#
# COMPACT_ATOMS: atom_id res chain seq x y z
N MET A 1 10.88 -62.28 -14.69
CA MET A 1 11.17 -61.66 -16.00
C MET A 1 11.89 -60.35 -15.74
N GLN A 2 13.21 -60.35 -15.94
CA GLN A 2 14.10 -59.20 -15.77
C GLN A 2 14.55 -58.75 -17.16
N CYS A 3 14.41 -57.45 -17.45
CA CYS A 3 14.80 -56.84 -18.71
C CYS A 3 16.28 -56.39 -18.64
N PRO A 4 17.13 -56.70 -19.64
CA PRO A 4 18.54 -56.28 -19.66
C PRO A 4 18.73 -54.88 -20.30
N PRO A 5 19.76 -54.09 -19.92
CA PRO A 5 20.01 -52.77 -20.49
C PRO A 5 21.10 -52.79 -21.59
N PRO A 6 20.93 -52.04 -22.69
CA PRO A 6 22.09 -51.50 -23.45
C PRO A 6 21.78 -50.19 -24.23
N ARG A 7 22.64 -49.26 -24.67
CA ARG A 7 24.08 -48.89 -24.55
C ARG A 7 24.19 -47.36 -24.73
N ARG A 8 25.27 -46.74 -24.23
CA ARG A 8 25.62 -45.34 -24.50
C ARG A 8 26.30 -45.19 -25.88
N PRO A 9 26.05 -44.13 -26.66
CA PRO A 9 26.93 -43.77 -27.77
C PRO A 9 28.13 -42.97 -27.27
N ILE A 10 29.31 -43.47 -27.65
CA ILE A 10 30.62 -42.87 -27.54
C ILE A 10 30.78 -41.91 -28.73
N TRP A 11 31.06 -40.63 -28.46
CA TRP A 11 31.72 -39.75 -29.43
C TRP A 11 32.72 -38.86 -28.69
N SER A 12 33.99 -39.19 -28.83
CA SER A 12 35.12 -38.29 -28.59
C SER A 12 35.61 -37.74 -29.93
N SER A 13 35.54 -36.43 -30.13
CA SER A 13 36.53 -35.68 -30.93
C SER A 13 36.27 -34.18 -30.88
N LEU A 14 36.99 -33.54 -29.97
CA LEU A 14 37.93 -32.46 -30.28
C LEU A 14 37.63 -31.58 -31.51
N HIS A 15 36.97 -30.43 -31.31
CA HIS A 15 37.15 -29.29 -32.20
C HIS A 15 37.19 -27.97 -31.40
N ARG A 16 38.44 -27.58 -31.10
CA ARG A 16 38.99 -26.24 -31.34
C ARG A 16 38.15 -25.04 -30.86
N PHE A 17 38.52 -24.51 -29.70
CA PHE A 17 38.22 -23.14 -29.29
C PHE A 17 38.69 -22.18 -30.40
N SER A 18 37.75 -21.46 -31.00
CA SER A 18 38.02 -20.42 -31.99
C SER A 18 37.66 -19.06 -31.39
N ASN A 19 38.70 -18.35 -30.96
CA ASN A 19 38.90 -16.90 -31.06
C ASN A 19 37.66 -15.99 -30.94
N PHE A 20 37.42 -15.48 -29.72
CA PHE A 20 36.66 -14.23 -29.54
C PHE A 20 37.46 -13.07 -30.15
N ARG A 21 37.10 -12.67 -31.38
CA ARG A 21 37.59 -11.43 -31.98
C ARG A 21 36.78 -10.27 -31.40
N ALA A 22 37.52 -9.33 -30.81
CA ALA A 22 37.04 -8.11 -30.18
C ALA A 22 36.06 -7.33 -31.06
N PHE A 23 34.84 -7.13 -30.55
CA PHE A 23 33.82 -6.28 -31.15
C PHE A 23 34.11 -4.82 -30.73
N ARG A 24 34.86 -4.10 -31.55
CA ARG A 24 35.06 -2.64 -31.36
C ARG A 24 33.80 -1.91 -31.82
N ILE A 25 32.89 -1.62 -30.90
CA ILE A 25 31.77 -0.73 -31.17
C ILE A 25 32.27 0.71 -31.12
N ARG A 26 32.33 1.35 -32.29
CA ARG A 26 32.59 2.79 -32.42
C ARG A 26 31.27 3.53 -32.20
N TRP A 27 30.99 3.90 -30.95
CA TRP A 27 29.88 4.80 -30.63
C TRP A 27 30.29 6.25 -30.95
N SER A 28 29.92 6.73 -32.14
CA SER A 28 29.92 8.17 -32.43
C SER A 28 28.60 8.74 -31.95
N LEU A 29 28.57 9.26 -30.72
CA LEU A 29 27.42 9.97 -30.16
C LEU A 29 27.54 11.47 -30.50
N PRO A 30 26.58 12.06 -31.24
CA PRO A 30 26.54 13.50 -31.40
C PRO A 30 26.13 14.15 -30.07
N LEU A 31 26.87 15.19 -29.73
CA LEU A 31 26.64 16.12 -28.63
C LEU A 31 25.32 16.87 -28.85
N CYS A 32 24.21 16.31 -28.37
CA CYS A 32 22.96 17.06 -28.18
C CYS A 32 22.97 17.67 -26.78
N VAL A 33 23.52 18.88 -26.66
CA VAL A 33 23.28 19.76 -25.51
C VAL A 33 21.85 20.28 -25.66
N GLY A 34 20.88 19.49 -25.19
CA GLY A 34 19.48 19.86 -25.06
C GLY A 34 19.22 20.35 -23.64
N LEU A 35 18.74 21.60 -23.54
CA LEU A 35 18.36 22.30 -22.33
C LEU A 35 17.60 21.39 -21.36
N ALA A 36 18.22 21.04 -20.22
CA ALA A 36 17.52 20.37 -19.13
C ALA A 36 16.57 21.38 -18.48
N THR A 37 15.30 21.33 -18.82
CA THR A 37 14.24 21.93 -18.00
C THR A 37 14.30 21.29 -16.63
N PHE A 38 14.84 22.02 -15.65
CA PHE A 38 14.67 21.69 -14.24
C PHE A 38 13.19 21.83 -13.93
N CYS A 39 12.47 20.70 -13.87
CA CYS A 39 11.16 20.66 -13.26
C CYS A 39 11.38 20.96 -11.78
N ASN A 40 10.96 22.14 -11.32
CA ASN A 40 10.91 22.46 -9.91
C ASN A 40 9.81 21.59 -9.30
N ALA A 41 10.17 20.41 -8.81
CA ALA A 41 9.31 19.69 -7.88
C ALA A 41 9.18 20.60 -6.66
N GLY A 42 7.97 21.10 -6.38
CA GLY A 42 7.74 21.82 -5.13
C GLY A 42 8.08 20.88 -3.97
N ASP A 43 8.76 21.40 -2.95
CA ASP A 43 8.98 20.66 -1.71
C ASP A 43 7.62 20.34 -1.09
N ALA A 44 7.23 19.07 -1.13
CA ALA A 44 6.11 18.58 -0.36
C ALA A 44 6.60 18.43 1.08
N GLU A 45 6.22 19.35 1.95
CA GLU A 45 6.46 19.24 3.38
C GLU A 45 5.43 18.27 3.97
N ALA A 46 5.91 17.20 4.61
CA ALA A 46 5.05 16.35 5.42
C ALA A 46 4.53 17.14 6.63
N VAL A 47 3.22 17.14 6.83
CA VAL A 47 2.56 17.83 7.94
C VAL A 47 1.86 16.81 8.81
N ASP A 48 2.09 16.89 10.11
CA ASP A 48 1.35 16.12 11.09
C ASP A 48 -0.11 16.59 11.15
N VAL A 49 -1.05 15.69 10.87
CA VAL A 49 -2.49 15.98 10.93
C VAL A 49 -3.08 15.33 12.17
N ARG A 50 -3.47 16.14 13.15
CA ARG A 50 -4.23 15.66 14.32
C ARG A 50 -5.73 15.64 14.02
N ILE A 51 -6.31 14.45 14.11
CA ILE A 51 -7.73 14.19 13.94
C ILE A 51 -8.33 13.93 15.31
N THR A 52 -9.34 14.71 15.68
CA THR A 52 -10.13 14.51 16.90
C THR A 52 -11.53 14.07 16.52
N ILE A 53 -11.96 12.96 17.10
CA ILE A 53 -13.30 12.39 16.90
C ILE A 53 -14.05 12.46 18.21
N GLN A 54 -15.29 12.94 18.15
CA GLN A 54 -16.19 13.02 19.30
C GLN A 54 -17.54 12.41 18.92
N ASN A 55 -18.04 11.50 19.76
CA ASN A 55 -19.43 11.05 19.66
C ASN A 55 -20.33 12.11 20.30
N VAL A 56 -20.99 12.91 19.47
CA VAL A 56 -21.92 13.98 19.87
C VAL A 56 -23.35 13.49 20.11
N GLY A 57 -23.55 12.16 20.18
CA GLY A 57 -24.83 11.57 20.56
C GLY A 57 -25.28 11.97 21.97
N GLY A 58 -26.59 12.01 22.20
CA GLY A 58 -27.15 12.20 23.52
C GLY A 58 -26.98 10.97 24.43
N GLU A 59 -27.23 11.15 25.72
CA GLU A 59 -27.22 10.05 26.70
C GLU A 59 -28.17 8.91 26.25
N GLY A 60 -27.70 7.66 26.33
CA GLY A 60 -28.41 6.49 25.80
C GLY A 60 -28.39 6.34 24.27
N GLY A 61 -27.65 7.20 23.56
CA GLY A 61 -27.43 7.11 22.12
C GLY A 61 -26.53 5.95 21.67
N VAL A 62 -26.29 5.89 20.36
CA VAL A 62 -25.51 4.81 19.74
C VAL A 62 -24.02 4.95 20.04
N ALA A 63 -23.38 3.85 20.41
CA ALA A 63 -21.93 3.76 20.50
C ALA A 63 -21.31 3.53 19.12
N LEU A 64 -20.21 4.21 18.82
CA LEU A 64 -19.50 4.12 17.54
C LEU A 64 -18.26 3.23 17.71
N SER A 65 -17.99 2.40 16.70
CA SER A 65 -16.76 1.61 16.63
C SER A 65 -15.53 2.52 16.59
N PRO A 66 -14.33 1.98 16.81
CA PRO A 66 -13.11 2.65 16.38
C PRO A 66 -13.18 3.07 14.91
N PHE A 67 -12.49 4.16 14.57
CA PHE A 67 -12.51 4.75 13.23
C PHE A 67 -11.22 4.41 12.50
N SER A 68 -11.32 3.72 11.39
CA SER A 68 -10.20 3.51 10.47
C SER A 68 -10.03 4.72 9.55
N LEU A 69 -8.81 5.22 9.48
CA LEU A 69 -8.45 6.45 8.79
C LEU A 69 -7.29 6.17 7.84
N ALA A 70 -7.25 6.88 6.71
CA ALA A 70 -6.16 6.88 5.76
C ALA A 70 -5.99 8.27 5.16
N ALA A 71 -4.76 8.79 5.15
CA ALA A 71 -4.35 9.91 4.33
C ALA A 71 -3.69 9.37 3.05
N HIS A 72 -4.17 9.82 1.89
CA HIS A 72 -3.77 9.34 0.57
C HIS A 72 -3.85 10.44 -0.49
N ASP A 73 -3.30 10.20 -1.68
CA ASP A 73 -3.15 11.12 -2.81
C ASP A 73 -4.35 11.15 -3.77
N GLY A 74 -5.44 10.49 -3.39
CA GLY A 74 -6.65 10.31 -4.20
C GLY A 74 -6.68 9.05 -5.08
N SER A 75 -5.62 8.23 -5.10
CA SER A 75 -5.61 6.94 -5.81
C SER A 75 -6.44 5.84 -5.13
N PHE A 76 -6.60 5.93 -3.81
CA PHE A 76 -7.55 5.12 -3.05
C PHE A 76 -8.90 5.82 -3.00
N ASP A 77 -9.96 5.10 -3.34
CA ASP A 77 -11.33 5.51 -3.06
C ASP A 77 -11.92 4.59 -1.99
N ALA A 78 -12.33 5.19 -0.88
CA ALA A 78 -12.82 4.46 0.27
C ALA A 78 -14.21 3.87 0.02
N PHE A 79 -15.12 4.66 -0.57
CA PHE A 79 -16.52 4.31 -0.81
C PHE A 79 -17.27 5.47 -1.49
N ASP A 80 -18.11 5.13 -2.48
CA ASP A 80 -19.07 6.03 -3.10
C ASP A 80 -20.51 5.75 -2.65
N VAL A 81 -21.28 6.80 -2.35
CA VAL A 81 -22.71 6.65 -2.00
C VAL A 81 -23.50 6.05 -3.16
N GLY A 82 -24.22 4.96 -2.89
CA GLY A 82 -25.02 4.23 -3.88
C GLY A 82 -24.24 3.14 -4.62
N SER A 83 -22.94 3.00 -4.37
CA SER A 83 -22.15 1.87 -4.85
C SER A 83 -22.34 0.62 -3.96
N VAL A 84 -21.94 -0.54 -4.49
CA VAL A 84 -21.83 -1.76 -3.70
C VAL A 84 -20.64 -1.62 -2.75
N ALA A 85 -20.84 -1.90 -1.46
CA ALA A 85 -19.77 -1.87 -0.48
C ALA A 85 -18.68 -2.88 -0.86
N SER A 86 -17.42 -2.49 -0.67
CA SER A 86 -16.30 -3.43 -0.77
C SER A 86 -16.22 -4.27 0.51
N GLN A 87 -15.55 -5.43 0.45
CA GLN A 87 -15.36 -6.28 1.63
C GLN A 87 -14.74 -5.52 2.83
N GLY A 88 -13.84 -4.57 2.57
CA GLY A 88 -13.25 -3.74 3.63
C GLY A 88 -14.28 -2.82 4.29
N VAL A 89 -15.18 -2.23 3.50
CA VAL A 89 -16.28 -1.38 4.00
C VAL A 89 -17.30 -2.22 4.76
N GLU A 90 -17.67 -3.40 4.26
CA GLU A 90 -18.55 -4.35 4.95
C GLU A 90 -17.98 -4.73 6.32
N ASN A 91 -16.70 -5.10 6.40
CA ASN A 91 -16.06 -5.43 7.67
C ASN A 91 -16.11 -4.27 8.67
N VAL A 92 -15.80 -3.04 8.23
CA VAL A 92 -15.90 -1.84 9.09
C VAL A 92 -17.34 -1.61 9.56
N ALA A 93 -18.32 -1.74 8.66
CA ALA A 93 -19.72 -1.46 8.97
C ALA A 93 -20.36 -2.52 9.90
N GLU A 94 -19.99 -3.79 9.72
CA GLU A 94 -20.61 -4.90 10.45
C GLU A 94 -19.88 -5.24 11.75
N THR A 95 -18.55 -5.12 11.76
CA THR A 95 -17.71 -5.59 12.87
C THR A 95 -16.84 -4.50 13.50
N GLY A 96 -16.70 -3.36 12.84
CA GLY A 96 -15.75 -2.32 13.24
C GLY A 96 -14.29 -2.66 12.97
N ASP A 97 -13.99 -3.76 12.25
CA ASP A 97 -12.63 -4.12 11.85
C ASP A 97 -12.26 -3.48 10.50
N GLY A 98 -11.37 -2.49 10.54
CA GLY A 98 -10.86 -1.84 9.34
C GLY A 98 -9.49 -2.30 8.87
N ALA A 99 -8.96 -3.42 9.36
CA ALA A 99 -7.66 -3.92 8.92
C ALA A 99 -7.62 -4.17 7.40
N ALA A 100 -8.67 -4.80 6.85
CA ALA A 100 -8.79 -5.03 5.41
C ALA A 100 -8.94 -3.72 4.61
N TRP A 101 -9.66 -2.75 5.15
CA TRP A 101 -9.85 -1.43 4.53
C TRP A 101 -8.54 -0.63 4.50
N GLN A 102 -7.78 -0.61 5.60
CA GLN A 102 -6.47 0.04 5.68
C GLN A 102 -5.44 -0.64 4.76
N ALA A 103 -5.45 -1.97 4.69
CA ALA A 103 -4.60 -2.70 3.76
C ALA A 103 -4.91 -2.35 2.29
N ALA A 104 -6.17 -2.11 1.94
CA ALA A 104 -6.56 -1.65 0.61
C ALA A 104 -6.02 -0.24 0.32
N ALA A 105 -6.06 0.67 1.30
CA ALA A 105 -5.46 2.00 1.17
C ALA A 105 -3.95 1.93 0.90
N SER A 106 -3.21 1.15 1.68
CA SER A 106 -1.76 0.97 1.49
C SER A 106 -1.40 0.20 0.22
N THR A 107 -2.33 -0.60 -0.32
CA THR A 107 -2.14 -1.26 -1.61
C THR A 107 -2.34 -0.29 -2.78
N ALA A 108 -3.32 0.61 -2.68
CA ALA A 108 -3.56 1.64 -3.69
C ALA A 108 -2.43 2.68 -3.71
N GLN A 109 -1.90 3.04 -2.53
CA GLN A 109 -0.75 3.92 -2.37
C GLN A 109 0.17 3.43 -1.26
N ALA A 110 1.37 2.99 -1.61
CA ALA A 110 2.33 2.46 -0.64
C ALA A 110 2.70 3.46 0.47
N ASP A 111 2.73 4.76 0.15
CA ASP A 111 3.06 5.84 1.08
C ASP A 111 1.81 6.42 1.80
N SER A 112 0.65 5.75 1.72
CA SER A 112 -0.53 6.15 2.49
C SER A 112 -0.25 6.06 3.99
N VAL A 113 -0.70 7.04 4.77
CA VAL A 113 -0.62 6.98 6.23
C VAL A 113 -1.96 6.48 6.76
N VAL A 114 -1.97 5.29 7.36
CA VAL A 114 -3.18 4.66 7.91
C VAL A 114 -3.15 4.65 9.44
N GLY A 115 -4.33 4.61 10.06
CA GLY A 115 -4.43 4.41 11.50
C GLY A 115 -5.84 4.16 11.98
N THR A 116 -5.95 3.81 13.26
CA THR A 116 -7.23 3.59 13.93
C THR A 116 -7.35 4.56 15.09
N ALA A 117 -8.32 5.46 15.03
CA ALA A 117 -8.67 6.30 16.15
C ALA A 117 -9.58 5.54 17.11
N ILE A 118 -9.21 5.58 18.38
CA ILE A 118 -9.94 4.96 19.49
C ILE A 118 -10.38 6.02 20.49
N ALA A 119 -11.45 5.75 21.23
CA ALA A 119 -11.86 6.61 22.33
C ALA A 119 -10.79 6.56 23.44
N THR A 120 -10.22 7.71 23.78
CA THR A 120 -9.26 7.86 24.88
C THR A 120 -9.88 8.56 26.08
N GLU A 121 -11.03 9.20 25.91
CA GLU A 121 -11.77 9.93 26.92
C GLU A 121 -13.23 9.46 26.92
N ASN A 122 -13.76 9.15 28.10
CA ASN A 122 -15.11 8.60 28.30
C ASN A 122 -15.44 7.39 27.40
N GLY A 123 -14.43 6.67 26.91
CA GLY A 123 -14.59 5.48 26.07
C GLY A 123 -14.99 4.23 26.84
N PHE A 124 -15.36 3.18 26.11
CA PHE A 124 -15.65 1.86 26.67
C PHE A 124 -14.83 0.76 25.99
N GLY A 125 -14.44 -0.26 26.75
CA GLY A 125 -13.80 -1.47 26.22
C GLY A 125 -12.55 -1.16 25.39
N PRO A 126 -12.38 -1.76 24.18
CA PRO A 126 -11.18 -1.59 23.34
C PRO A 126 -11.13 -0.23 22.62
N GLY A 127 -11.72 0.82 23.19
CA GLY A 127 -11.75 2.16 22.59
C GLY A 127 -13.00 2.48 21.78
N ILE A 128 -14.14 1.89 22.16
CA ILE A 128 -15.47 2.23 21.62
C ILE A 128 -15.86 3.62 22.07
N PHE A 129 -16.39 4.42 21.14
CA PHE A 129 -16.89 5.77 21.39
C PHE A 129 -18.36 5.71 21.81
N VAL A 130 -18.63 5.55 23.11
CA VAL A 130 -19.97 5.78 23.65
C VAL A 130 -20.37 7.26 23.53
N PRO A 131 -21.66 7.63 23.63
CA PRO A 131 -22.07 9.03 23.61
C PRO A 131 -21.28 9.89 24.60
N GLY A 132 -20.72 11.01 24.14
CA GLY A 132 -19.84 11.89 24.92
C GLY A 132 -18.35 11.50 24.95
N ALA A 133 -17.98 10.37 24.35
CA ALA A 133 -16.58 9.95 24.23
C ALA A 133 -15.82 10.73 23.15
N SER A 134 -14.53 10.91 23.39
CA SER A 134 -13.58 11.55 22.47
C SER A 134 -12.28 10.78 22.35
N GLY A 135 -11.61 10.97 21.23
CA GLY A 135 -10.34 10.34 20.90
C GLY A 135 -9.58 11.19 19.89
N SER A 136 -8.25 11.15 19.94
CA SER A 136 -7.42 11.82 18.94
C SER A 136 -6.34 10.88 18.39
N LEU A 137 -6.06 11.02 17.10
CA LEU A 137 -4.98 10.36 16.39
C LEU A 137 -4.21 11.40 15.58
N THR A 138 -2.89 11.33 15.59
CA THR A 138 -2.06 12.09 14.65
C THR A 138 -1.62 11.16 13.52
N LEU A 139 -1.85 11.58 12.28
CA LEU A 139 -1.26 10.97 11.09
C LEU A 139 0.00 11.75 10.73
N SER A 140 1.10 11.04 10.53
CA SER A 140 2.46 11.56 10.31
C SER A 140 3.16 10.81 9.20
#